data_AF-A0AAD5XE14-F1
#
_entry.id   AF-A0AAD5XE14-F1
#
_cell.length_a   1.000
_cell.length_b   1.000
_cell.length_c   1.000
_cell.angle_alpha   90.00
_cell.angle_beta   90.00
_cell.angle_gamma   90.00
#
_symmetry.space_group_name_H-M   'P 1'
#
loop_
_entity.id
_entity.type
_entity.pdbx_description
1 polymer ?
#
loop_
_entity_poly.entity_id
_entity_poly.type
_entity_poly.pdbx_seq_one_letter_code
_entity_poly.pdbx_strand_id
1 'polypeptide(L)'
;MLTEGGELAFLTQMLNESFALKQNIQWFTSLVGRREDFSKFLYKLKTAQTENLDMEIETAEFVNGKTVRWGIAWAYRINSIGSLLPSRPKKK
;
A
#
# COMPACT_ATOMS: atom_id res chain seq x y z
N MET A 1 15.41 -8.60 -10.40
CA MET A 1 16.11 -7.87 -9.33
C MET A 1 16.15 -8.80 -8.13
N LEU A 2 17.33 -9.15 -7.62
CA LEU A 2 17.43 -9.84 -6.34
C LEU A 2 17.60 -8.78 -5.26
N THR A 3 16.66 -8.70 -4.34
CA THR A 3 16.77 -7.91 -3.12
C THR A 3 17.15 -8.84 -1.98
N GLU A 4 18.00 -8.36 -1.08
CA GLU A 4 18.27 -9.09 0.15
C GLU A 4 16.95 -9.26 0.93
N GLY A 5 16.64 -10.49 1.35
CA GLY A 5 15.36 -10.82 1.98
C GLY A 5 14.13 -10.91 1.04
N GLY A 6 14.31 -10.70 -0.27
CA GLY A 6 13.27 -10.86 -1.29
C GLY A 6 12.25 -9.71 -1.37
N GLU A 7 11.16 -9.96 -2.10
CA GLU A 7 10.13 -8.96 -2.41
C GLU A 7 9.47 -8.42 -1.13
N LEU A 8 9.14 -9.28 -0.17
CA LEU A 8 8.53 -8.85 1.10
C LEU A 8 9.44 -7.92 1.93
N ALA A 9 10.75 -8.18 1.96
CA ALA A 9 11.70 -7.33 2.68
C ALA A 9 11.79 -5.95 2.03
N PHE A 10 11.85 -5.90 0.70
CA PHE A 10 11.82 -4.65 -0.06
C PHE A 10 10.55 -3.83 0.21
N LEU A 11 9.37 -4.46 0.15
CA LEU A 11 8.11 -3.80 0.46
C LEU A 11 8.05 -3.28 1.90
N THR A 12 8.56 -4.08 2.85
CA THR A 12 8.61 -3.69 4.27
C THR A 12 9.53 -2.49 4.48
N GLN A 13 10.68 -2.46 3.81
CA GLN A 13 11.59 -1.31 3.84
C GLN A 13 10.92 -0.06 3.26
N MET A 14 10.23 -0.19 2.12
CA MET A 14 9.52 0.92 1.49
C MET A 14 8.43 1.51 2.41
N LEU A 15 7.70 0.67 3.15
CA LEU A 15 6.74 1.12 4.16
C LEU A 15 7.43 1.87 5.32
N ASN A 16 8.57 1.37 5.79
CA ASN A 16 9.30 2.02 6.87
C ASN A 16 9.82 3.40 6.45
N GLU A 17 10.36 3.51 5.23
CA GLU A 17 10.83 4.78 4.66
C GLU A 17 9.67 5.75 4.41
N SER A 18 8.49 5.24 4.03
CA SER A 18 7.32 6.09 3.80
C SER A 18 6.83 6.80 5.07
N PHE A 19 7.17 6.31 6.27
CA PHE A 19 6.85 7.01 7.53
C PHE A 19 7.59 8.33 7.70
N ALA A 20 8.74 8.53 7.05
CA ALA A 20 9.45 9.82 7.09
C ALA A 20 8.86 10.82 6.09
N LEU A 21 8.36 10.32 4.95
CA LEU A 21 7.83 11.14 3.87
C LEU A 21 6.35 11.51 4.07
N LYS A 22 5.55 10.58 4.61
CA LYS A 22 4.13 10.73 4.91
C LYS A 22 3.35 11.44 3.79
N GLN A 23 2.74 12.58 4.11
CA GLN A 23 1.88 13.37 3.21
C GLN A 23 2.66 14.16 2.15
N ASN A 24 4.00 14.17 2.18
CA ASN A 24 4.80 14.77 1.09
C ASN A 24 4.68 13.97 -0.21
N ILE A 25 4.21 12.72 -0.13
CA ILE A 25 3.94 11.84 -1.26
C ILE A 25 2.46 11.46 -1.23
N GLN A 26 1.77 11.63 -2.35
CA GLN A 26 0.33 11.34 -2.42
C GLN A 26 0.05 9.83 -2.35
N TRP A 27 0.84 9.02 -3.04
CA TRP A 27 0.70 7.58 -3.07
C TRP A 27 2.06 6.91 -3.17
N PHE A 28 2.27 5.92 -2.33
CA PHE A 28 3.30 4.91 -2.48
C PHE A 28 2.67 3.70 -3.15
N THR A 29 3.35 3.13 -4.15
CA THR A 29 2.79 2.00 -4.92
C THR A 29 3.86 0.98 -5.24
N SER A 30 3.49 -0.30 -5.22
CA SER A 30 4.34 -1.36 -5.76
C SER A 30 3.51 -2.42 -6.49
N LEU A 31 4.09 -2.99 -7.54
CA LEU A 31 3.59 -4.22 -8.15
C LEU A 31 4.21 -5.40 -7.43
N VAL A 32 3.41 -6.40 -7.10
CA VAL A 32 3.82 -7.59 -6.32
C VAL A 32 3.68 -8.83 -7.20
N GLY A 33 4.78 -9.57 -7.32
CA GLY A 33 4.92 -10.77 -8.13
C GLY A 33 4.37 -12.03 -7.48
N ARG A 34 4.47 -12.13 -6.14
CA ARG A 34 4.09 -13.32 -5.38
C ARG A 34 2.85 -13.06 -4.52
N ARG A 35 1.84 -13.93 -4.66
CA ARG A 35 0.59 -13.84 -3.88
C ARG A 35 0.81 -13.88 -2.36
N GLU A 36 1.79 -14.67 -1.91
CA GLU A 36 2.17 -14.78 -0.51
C GLU A 36 2.70 -13.45 0.02
N ASP A 37 3.60 -12.81 -0.73
CA ASP A 37 4.22 -11.54 -0.34
C ASP A 37 3.18 -10.42 -0.37
N PHE A 38 2.28 -10.41 -1.36
CA PHE A 38 1.12 -9.50 -1.40
C PHE A 38 0.25 -9.64 -0.16
N SER A 39 -0.13 -10.87 0.21
CA SER A 39 -1.02 -11.12 1.35
C SER A 39 -0.36 -10.70 2.67
N LYS A 40 0.93 -11.03 2.85
CA LYS A 40 1.71 -10.66 4.04
C LYS A 40 1.89 -9.14 4.15
N PHE A 41 2.19 -8.48 3.04
CA PHE A 41 2.39 -7.03 3.04
C PHE A 41 1.09 -6.25 3.23
N LEU A 42 -0.02 -6.70 2.62
CA LEU A 42 -1.34 -6.12 2.85
C LEU A 42 -1.74 -6.24 4.34
N TYR A 43 -1.45 -7.36 4.99
CA TYR A 43 -1.66 -7.51 6.42
C TYR A 43 -0.84 -6.48 7.22
N LYS A 44 0.46 -6.33 6.92
CA LYS A 44 1.33 -5.32 7.56
C LYS A 44 0.78 -3.89 7.42
N LEU A 45 0.31 -3.50 6.23
CA LEU A 45 -0.30 -2.18 6.01
C LEU A 45 -1.56 -1.99 6.85
N LYS A 46 -2.43 -3.00 6.94
CA LYS A 46 -3.65 -2.94 7.77
C LYS A 46 -3.34 -2.87 9.27
N THR A 47 -2.31 -3.57 9.72
CA THR A 47 -1.83 -3.47 11.11
C THR A 47 -1.33 -2.05 11.37
N ALA A 48 -0.47 -1.51 10.51
CA ALA A 48 0.03 -0.13 10.64
C ALA A 48 -1.12 0.91 10.64
N GLN A 49 -2.14 0.71 9.80
CA GLN A 49 -3.34 1.55 9.76
C GLN A 49 -4.10 1.54 11.09
N THR A 50 -4.16 0.38 11.77
CA THR A 50 -4.86 0.24 13.06
C THR A 50 -4.05 0.85 14.22
N GLU A 51 -2.73 0.91 14.10
CA GLU A 51 -1.79 1.40 15.13
C GLU A 51 -1.58 2.94 15.10
N ASN A 52 -2.61 3.71 14.76
CA ASN A 52 -2.64 5.19 14.72
C ASN A 52 -1.98 5.87 13.50
N LEU A 53 -1.80 5.18 12.37
CA LEU A 53 -1.47 5.84 11.11
C LEU A 53 -2.75 5.97 10.28
N ASP A 54 -3.27 7.19 10.15
CA ASP A 54 -4.41 7.44 9.27
C ASP A 54 -3.96 7.27 7.81
N MET A 55 -4.12 6.04 7.33
CA MET A 55 -3.66 5.56 6.03
C MET A 55 -4.83 5.09 5.19
N GLU A 56 -4.76 5.36 3.90
CA GLU A 56 -5.64 4.76 2.90
C GLU A 56 -4.86 3.68 2.15
N ILE A 57 -5.50 2.53 1.92
CA ILE A 57 -4.88 1.38 1.26
C ILE A 57 -5.80 0.96 0.11
N GLU A 58 -5.23 0.86 -1.09
CA GLU A 58 -5.92 0.42 -2.30
C GLU A 58 -5.16 -0.76 -2.93
N THR A 59 -5.89 -1.68 -3.54
CA THR A 59 -5.31 -2.85 -4.22
C THR A 59 -5.91 -3.04 -5.60
N ALA A 60 -5.14 -3.69 -6.47
CA ALA A 60 -5.58 -4.06 -7.81
C ALA A 60 -5.00 -5.43 -8.19
N GLU A 61 -5.68 -6.14 -9.09
CA GLU A 61 -5.16 -7.34 -9.72
C GLU A 61 -4.91 -7.08 -11.21
N PHE A 62 -3.75 -7.50 -11.69
CA PHE A 62 -3.34 -7.39 -13.09
C PHE A 62 -3.14 -8.80 -13.65
N VAL A 63 -4.04 -9.22 -14.55
CA VAL A 63 -4.01 -10.53 -15.20
C VAL A 63 -3.54 -10.37 -16.64
N ASN A 64 -2.43 -11.01 -17.00
CA ASN A 64 -1.93 -11.08 -18.36
C ASN A 64 -1.63 -12.54 -18.73
N GLY A 65 -2.58 -13.18 -19.41
CA GLY A 65 -2.51 -14.60 -19.73
C GLY A 65 -2.40 -15.46 -18.47
N LYS A 66 -1.28 -16.19 -18.35
CA LYS A 66 -0.99 -17.05 -17.19
C LYS A 66 -0.36 -16.29 -16.02
N THR A 67 0.06 -15.05 -16.22
CA THR A 67 0.75 -14.26 -15.20
C THR A 67 -0.24 -13.36 -14.49
N VAL A 68 -0.30 -13.50 -13.16
CA VAL A 68 -1.04 -12.59 -12.28
C VAL A 68 -0.05 -11.79 -11.45
N ARG A 69 -0.34 -10.50 -11.30
CA ARG A 69 0.38 -9.56 -10.45
C ARG A 69 -0.63 -8.77 -9.63
N TRP A 70 -0.22 -8.28 -8.48
CA TRP A 70 -1.07 -7.48 -7.61
C TRP A 70 -0.48 -6.09 -7.42
N GLY A 71 -1.27 -5.06 -7.66
CA GLY A 71 -0.93 -3.70 -7.28
C GLY A 71 -1.30 -3.48 -5.82
N ILE A 72 -0.39 -2.86 -5.07
CA ILE A 72 -0.70 -2.34 -3.75
C ILE A 72 -0.29 -0.88 -3.68
N ALA A 73 -1.18 -0.06 -3.14
CA ALA A 73 -1.00 1.38 -3.00
C ALA A 73 -1.38 1.81 -1.58
N TRP A 74 -0.61 2.73 -0.98
CA TRP A 74 -0.96 3.36 0.29
C TRP A 74 -0.65 4.85 0.30
N ALA A 75 -1.44 5.60 1.05
CA ALA A 75 -1.33 7.04 1.21
C ALA A 75 -1.55 7.41 2.69
N TYR A 76 -0.92 8.49 3.15
CA TYR A 76 -1.18 9.06 4.47
C TYR A 76 -2.21 10.17 4.35
N ARG A 77 -3.32 10.08 5.10
CA ARG A 77 -4.34 11.12 5.09
C ARG A 77 -3.84 12.37 5.81
N ILE A 78 -4.28 13.52 5.32
CA ILE A 78 -4.17 14.78 6.03
C ILE A 78 -5.36 14.79 6.98
N ASN A 79 -5.11 14.90 8.28
CA ASN A 79 -6.14 15.25 9.26
C ASN A 79 -6.54 16.72 9.01
N SER A 80 -7.24 16.98 7.92
CA SER A 80 -7.89 18.26 7.69
C SER A 80 -9.13 18.25 8.56
N ILE A 81 -9.15 19.12 9.57
CA ILE A 81 -10.39 19.55 10.23
C ILE A 81 -11.27 20.13 9.12
N GLY A 82 -12.14 19.31 8.51
CA GLY A 82 -12.95 19.67 7.35
C GLY A 82 -12.38 19.19 6.01
N SER A 83 -12.61 17.91 5.66
CA SER A 83 -12.57 17.49 4.25
C SER A 83 -13.99 17.63 3.65
N LEU A 84 -14.22 18.74 2.95
CA LEU A 84 -15.35 18.94 2.03
C LEU A 84 -15.17 18.14 0.72
N LEU A 85 -14.26 17.16 0.69
CA LEU A 85 -14.10 16.29 -0.47
C LEU A 85 -15.04 15.09 -0.32
N PRO A 86 -15.87 14.80 -1.34
CA PRO A 86 -16.78 13.66 -1.27
C PRO A 86 -15.95 12.40 -1.10
N SER A 87 -16.30 11.63 -0.06
CA SER A 87 -15.76 10.30 0.14
C SER A 87 -16.00 9.48 -1.12
N ARG A 88 -14.91 8.89 -1.64
CA ARG A 88 -14.96 8.10 -2.87
C ARG A 88 -16.03 7.01 -2.71
N PRO A 89 -16.97 6.85 -3.66
CA PRO A 89 -17.98 5.82 -3.56
C PRO A 89 -17.29 4.46 -3.53
N LYS A 90 -17.60 3.67 -2.49
CA LYS A 90 -17.15 2.27 -2.40
C LYS A 90 -17.63 1.55 -3.66
N LYS A 91 -16.69 1.01 -4.46
CA LYS A 91 -17.05 0.14 -5.58
C LYS A 91 -17.81 -1.07 -5.02
N LYS A 92 -19.01 -1.30 -5.58
CA LYS A 92 -19.84 -2.50 -5.32
C LYS A 92 -19.18 -3.74 -5.92
#